data_AF-A0A427XHF1-F1
#
_entry.id   AF-A0A427XHF1-F1
#
_cell.length_a   1.000
_cell.length_b   1.000
_cell.length_c   1.000
_cell.angle_alpha   90.00
_cell.angle_beta   90.00
_cell.angle_gamma   90.00
#
_symmetry.space_group_name_H-M   'P 1'
#
loop_
_entity.id
_entity.type
_entity.pdbx_description
1 polymer ?
#
loop_
_entity_poly.entity_id
_entity_poly.type
_entity_poly.pdbx_seq_one_letter_code
_entity_poly.pdbx_strand_id
1 'polypeptide(L)'
;MPTDIHPLPDDITAYFVYPFTLEQHVVSLTPPPHIAIAERRARLAAILHAREVEEEQREKAALHRLAPGYNPASVLTPTHAGGAENGVGGVEAPGSPKPADPMDDLVAQLEEMESSRH
;
A
#
# COMPACT_ATOMS: atom_id res chain seq x y z
N MET A 1 -31.26 -14.29 42.45
CA MET A 1 -30.17 -13.56 43.16
C MET A 1 -28.86 -14.09 42.61
N PRO A 2 -28.06 -13.32 41.86
CA PRO A 2 -26.77 -13.82 41.42
C PRO A 2 -25.75 -13.60 42.54
N THR A 3 -25.35 -14.69 43.20
CA THR A 3 -24.17 -14.78 44.06
C THR A 3 -22.96 -15.09 43.18
N ASP A 4 -22.42 -14.06 42.51
CA ASP A 4 -21.09 -14.08 41.94
C ASP A 4 -20.17 -13.22 42.83
N ILE A 5 -20.02 -13.64 44.09
CA ILE A 5 -18.95 -13.14 44.94
C ILE A 5 -17.89 -14.24 44.89
N HIS A 6 -16.91 -14.08 44.00
CA HIS A 6 -15.71 -14.91 44.03
C HIS A 6 -15.17 -14.92 45.47
N PRO A 7 -14.78 -16.08 46.01
CA PRO A 7 -14.33 -16.16 47.39
C PRO A 7 -13.22 -15.13 47.60
N LEU A 8 -13.38 -14.30 48.64
CA LEU A 8 -12.39 -13.28 48.97
C LEU A 8 -11.06 -14.00 49.24
N PRO A 9 -9.99 -13.70 48.49
CA PRO A 9 -8.69 -14.33 48.70
C PRO A 9 -8.19 -14.13 50.12
N ASP A 10 -7.42 -15.10 50.62
CA ASP A 10 -6.81 -15.08 51.96
C ASP A 10 -5.96 -13.82 52.22
N ASP A 11 -5.52 -13.16 51.15
CA ASP A 11 -4.82 -11.88 51.21
C ASP A 11 -5.41 -10.88 50.19
N ILE A 12 -5.93 -9.76 50.71
CA ILE A 12 -6.49 -8.65 49.94
C ILE A 12 -5.41 -7.76 49.30
N THR A 13 -4.13 -7.94 49.66
CA THR A 13 -3.00 -7.18 49.09
C THR A 13 -2.86 -7.36 47.58
N ALA A 14 -3.29 -8.50 47.04
CA ALA A 14 -3.34 -8.74 45.59
C ALA A 14 -4.24 -7.74 44.85
N TYR A 15 -5.19 -7.10 45.54
CA TYR A 15 -6.03 -6.03 44.98
C TYR A 15 -5.52 -4.63 45.31
N PHE A 16 -4.64 -4.48 46.31
CA PHE A 16 -3.96 -3.22 46.63
C PHE A 16 -2.68 -3.08 45.84
N VAL A 17 -2.79 -3.21 44.51
CA VAL A 17 -1.66 -2.94 43.64
C VAL A 17 -1.49 -1.43 43.51
N TYR A 18 -0.42 -0.91 44.11
CA TYR A 18 -0.07 0.51 44.05
C TYR A 18 0.46 0.85 42.65
N PRO A 19 0.07 1.98 42.03
CA PRO A 19 0.37 2.28 40.63
C PRO A 19 1.87 2.18 40.29
N PHE A 20 2.75 2.55 41.22
CA PHE A 20 4.20 2.51 41.04
C PHE A 20 4.79 1.09 40.91
N THR A 21 4.10 0.06 41.39
CA THR A 21 4.52 -1.35 41.21
C THR A 21 4.12 -1.91 39.84
N LEU A 22 3.15 -1.29 39.16
CA LEU A 22 2.71 -1.70 37.82
C LEU A 22 3.48 -1.01 36.71
N GLU A 23 3.98 0.21 36.92
CA GLU A 23 4.71 0.96 35.88
C GLU A 23 5.90 0.15 35.32
N GLN A 24 6.68 -0.50 36.19
CA GLN A 24 7.80 -1.34 35.75
C GLN A 24 7.34 -2.55 34.91
N HIS A 25 6.23 -3.19 35.30
CA HIS A 25 5.71 -4.35 34.57
C HIS A 25 5.10 -3.94 33.23
N VAL A 26 4.34 -2.84 33.18
CA VAL A 26 3.73 -2.33 31.95
C VAL A 26 4.79 -1.84 30.97
N VAL A 27 5.82 -1.12 31.44
CA VAL A 27 6.94 -0.67 30.60
C VAL A 27 7.71 -1.86 30.00
N SER A 28 7.84 -2.96 30.73
CA SER A 28 8.52 -4.17 30.24
C SER A 28 7.73 -4.97 29.19
N LEU A 29 6.40 -4.89 29.23
CA LEU A 29 5.51 -5.60 28.30
C LEU A 29 5.40 -4.89 26.95
N THR A 30 5.54 -3.57 26.95
CA THR A 30 5.51 -2.78 25.72
C THR A 30 6.87 -2.82 25.01
N PRO A 31 6.94 -3.16 23.72
CA PRO A 31 8.18 -3.01 22.98
C PRO A 31 8.63 -1.54 23.05
N PRO A 32 9.94 -1.28 23.19
CA PRO A 32 10.43 0.08 23.24
C PRO A 32 10.03 0.82 21.95
N PRO A 33 9.80 2.14 22.02
CA PRO A 33 9.13 2.89 20.95
C PRO A 33 9.86 2.79 19.61
N HIS A 34 11.20 2.72 19.62
CA HIS A 34 11.99 2.58 18.40
C HIS A 34 11.75 1.25 17.68
N ILE A 35 11.56 0.14 18.42
CA ILE A 35 11.24 -1.18 17.85
C ILE A 35 9.84 -1.14 17.25
N ALA A 36 8.85 -0.64 17.99
CA ALA A 36 7.48 -0.53 17.50
C ALA A 36 7.39 0.31 16.20
N ILE A 37 8.14 1.41 16.12
CA ILE A 37 8.22 2.25 14.91
C ILE A 37 8.91 1.49 13.77
N ALA A 38 10.02 0.81 14.03
CA ALA A 38 10.74 0.03 13.02
C ALA A 38 9.88 -1.10 12.44
N GLU A 39 9.19 -1.85 13.29
CA GLU A 39 8.25 -2.89 12.86
C GLU A 39 7.12 -2.33 12.01
N ARG A 40 6.53 -1.18 12.42
CA ARG A 40 5.49 -0.52 11.63
C ARG A 40 6.02 -0.10 10.26
N ARG A 41 7.22 0.49 10.20
CA ARG A 41 7.87 0.87 8.93
C ARG A 41 8.13 -0.34 8.04
N ALA A 42 8.63 -1.44 8.60
CA ALA A 42 8.88 -2.68 7.86
C ALA A 42 7.59 -3.26 7.25
N ARG A 43 6.49 -3.27 8.02
CA ARG A 43 5.18 -3.72 7.51
C ARG A 43 4.68 -2.83 6.37
N LEU A 44 4.78 -1.51 6.52
CA LEU A 44 4.36 -0.58 5.47
C LEU A 44 5.22 -0.73 4.21
N ALA A 45 6.54 -0.86 4.36
CA ALA A 45 7.45 -1.08 3.23
C ALA A 45 7.11 -2.37 2.47
N ALA A 46 6.81 -3.46 3.19
CA ALA A 46 6.40 -4.72 2.58
C ALA A 46 5.08 -4.57 1.79
N ILE A 47 4.11 -3.83 2.31
CA ILE A 47 2.84 -3.57 1.62
C ILE A 47 3.05 -2.73 0.35
N LEU A 48 3.88 -1.69 0.42
CA LEU A 48 4.18 -0.85 -0.73
C LEU A 48 4.89 -1.64 -1.83
N HIS A 49 5.90 -2.42 -1.47
CA HIS A 49 6.62 -3.28 -2.41
C HIS A 49 5.69 -4.32 -3.06
N ALA A 50 4.76 -4.91 -2.29
CA ALA A 50 3.79 -5.85 -2.85
C ALA A 50 2.88 -5.20 -3.91
N ARG A 51 2.48 -3.94 -3.70
CA ARG A 51 1.68 -3.17 -4.68
C ARG A 51 2.47 -2.83 -5.93
N GLU A 52 3.71 -2.37 -5.77
CA GLU A 52 4.61 -2.04 -6.88
C GLU A 52 4.83 -3.26 -7.79
N VAL A 53 5.10 -4.43 -7.20
CA VAL A 53 5.26 -5.68 -7.96
C VAL A 53 3.97 -6.08 -8.69
N GLU A 54 2.80 -5.88 -8.08
CA GLU A 54 1.52 -6.19 -8.72
C GLU A 54 1.26 -5.25 -9.91
N GLU A 55 1.53 -3.95 -9.76
CA GLU A 55 1.42 -2.96 -10.83
C GLU A 55 2.37 -3.28 -11.98
N GLU A 56 3.64 -3.56 -11.70
CA GLU A 56 4.60 -3.99 -12.72
C GLU A 56 4.13 -5.24 -13.48
N GLN A 57 3.56 -6.23 -12.76
CA GLN A 57 3.05 -7.44 -13.38
C GLN A 57 1.84 -7.14 -14.27
N ARG A 58 0.95 -6.26 -13.85
CA ARG A 58 -0.21 -5.82 -14.65
C ARG A 58 0.24 -5.09 -15.91
N GLU A 59 1.21 -4.19 -15.80
CA GLU A 59 1.79 -3.49 -16.95
C GLU A 59 2.46 -4.45 -17.92
N LYS A 60 3.29 -5.37 -17.42
CA LYS A 60 3.93 -6.41 -18.24
C LYS A 60 2.89 -7.30 -18.92
N ALA A 61 1.81 -7.68 -18.22
CA ALA A 61 0.72 -8.47 -18.79
C ALA A 61 -0.09 -7.69 -19.84
N ALA A 62 -0.35 -6.41 -19.61
CA ALA A 62 -1.03 -5.54 -20.57
C ALA A 62 -0.19 -5.36 -21.84
N LEU A 63 1.12 -5.13 -21.68
CA LEU A 63 2.06 -5.03 -22.79
C LEU A 63 2.14 -6.34 -23.58
N HIS A 64 2.19 -7.48 -22.89
CA HIS A 64 2.19 -8.80 -23.53
C HIS A 64 0.89 -9.09 -24.30
N ARG A 65 -0.26 -8.57 -23.84
CA ARG A 65 -1.53 -8.64 -24.57
C ARG A 65 -1.53 -7.76 -25.81
N LEU A 66 -1.00 -6.53 -25.71
CA LEU A 66 -0.96 -5.57 -26.81
C LEU A 66 0.04 -5.98 -27.90
N ALA A 67 1.22 -6.44 -27.49
CA ALA A 67 2.31 -6.81 -28.39
C ALA A 67 2.95 -8.13 -27.92
N PRO A 68 2.39 -9.29 -28.33
CA PRO A 68 2.96 -10.59 -28.04
C PRO A 68 4.39 -10.68 -28.58
N GLY A 69 5.35 -11.03 -27.72
CA GLY A 69 6.77 -11.15 -28.09
C GLY A 69 7.58 -9.84 -28.02
N TYR A 70 6.95 -8.70 -27.73
CA TYR A 70 7.68 -7.46 -27.46
C TYR A 70 8.36 -7.51 -26.09
N ASN A 71 9.66 -7.20 -26.06
CA ASN A 71 10.45 -7.12 -24.84
C ASN A 71 11.02 -5.70 -24.69
N PRO A 72 10.57 -4.91 -23.69
CA PRO A 72 11.03 -3.53 -23.51
C PRO A 72 12.51 -3.44 -23.11
N ALA A 73 13.11 -4.53 -22.61
CA ALA A 73 14.53 -4.59 -22.29
C ALA A 73 15.43 -4.96 -23.49
N SER A 74 14.83 -5.36 -24.62
CA SER A 74 15.59 -5.71 -25.83
C SER A 74 15.86 -4.49 -26.69
N VAL A 75 17.06 -4.41 -27.27
CA VAL A 75 17.42 -3.33 -28.20
C VAL A 75 16.62 -3.50 -29.48
N LEU A 76 15.83 -2.50 -29.84
CA LEU A 76 15.06 -2.50 -31.08
C LEU A 76 16.00 -2.38 -32.28
N THR A 77 16.19 -3.48 -32.99
CA THR A 77 16.92 -3.49 -34.26
C THR A 77 15.95 -3.19 -35.40
N PRO A 78 16.22 -2.18 -36.26
CA PRO A 78 15.37 -1.88 -37.39
C PRO A 78 15.38 -3.05 -38.38
N THR A 79 14.24 -3.74 -38.53
CA THR A 79 14.02 -4.68 -39.63
C THR A 79 13.52 -3.89 -40.83
N HIS A 80 14.32 -3.82 -41.90
CA HIS A 80 13.86 -3.26 -43.17
C HIS A 80 12.55 -3.96 -43.58
N ALA A 81 11.54 -3.18 -43.96
CA ALA A 81 10.18 -3.62 -44.26
C ALA A 81 10.10 -4.50 -45.53
N GLY A 82 10.67 -5.70 -45.46
CA GLY A 82 10.68 -6.70 -46.53
C GLY A 82 10.47 -8.08 -45.94
N GLY A 83 9.22 -8.43 -45.64
CA GLY A 83 8.79 -9.80 -45.36
C GLY A 83 8.66 -10.17 -43.88
N ALA A 84 7.50 -9.89 -43.27
CA ALA A 84 7.00 -10.61 -42.11
C ALA A 84 5.46 -10.56 -42.13
N GLU A 85 4.89 -11.47 -42.91
CA GLU A 85 3.48 -11.86 -42.86
C GLU A 85 3.21 -12.67 -41.59
N ASN A 86 2.68 -12.03 -40.54
CA ASN A 86 1.66 -12.55 -39.62
C ASN A 86 1.59 -11.71 -38.33
N GLY A 87 0.43 -11.11 -38.08
CA GLY A 87 0.12 -10.42 -36.83
C GLY A 87 -0.84 -9.25 -36.99
N VAL A 88 -2.00 -9.49 -37.61
CA VAL A 88 -3.11 -8.54 -37.68
C VAL A 88 -3.65 -8.29 -36.26
N GLY A 89 -3.74 -7.01 -35.86
CA GLY A 89 -4.37 -6.63 -34.60
C GLY A 89 -4.41 -5.13 -34.31
N GLY A 90 -4.62 -4.30 -35.34
CA GLY A 90 -4.97 -2.89 -35.12
C GLY A 90 -6.41 -2.79 -34.63
N VAL A 91 -6.61 -2.22 -33.44
CA VAL A 91 -7.90 -1.71 -32.99
C VAL A 91 -7.68 -0.27 -32.55
N GLU A 92 -7.84 0.66 -33.50
CA GLU A 92 -8.26 2.03 -33.20
C GLU A 92 -9.70 1.97 -32.70
N ALA A 93 -9.92 2.34 -31.44
CA ALA A 93 -11.24 2.64 -30.90
C ALA A 93 -11.32 4.15 -30.60
N PRO A 94 -12.22 4.91 -31.25
CA PRO A 94 -12.42 6.32 -30.95
C PRO A 94 -13.38 6.47 -29.77
N GLY A 95 -12.98 7.22 -28.75
CA GLY A 95 -13.88 7.70 -27.69
C GLY A 95 -13.87 6.89 -26.39
N SER A 96 -12.77 6.95 -25.64
CA SER A 96 -12.82 6.81 -24.19
C SER A 96 -12.56 8.18 -23.56
N PRO A 97 -13.37 8.64 -22.59
CA PRO A 97 -13.03 9.83 -21.82
C PRO A 97 -11.69 9.55 -21.13
N LYS A 98 -10.70 10.41 -21.34
CA LYS A 98 -9.41 10.33 -20.65
C LYS A 98 -9.70 10.14 -19.15
N PRO A 99 -9.12 9.13 -18.48
CA PRO A 99 -9.15 9.11 -17.02
C PRO A 99 -8.44 10.40 -16.58
N ALA A 100 -9.11 11.19 -15.76
CA ALA A 100 -8.53 12.42 -15.22
C ALA A 100 -7.14 12.10 -14.66
N ASP A 101 -6.15 12.86 -15.12
CA ASP A 101 -4.78 12.70 -14.64
C ASP A 101 -4.79 13.03 -13.15
N PRO A 102 -4.24 12.19 -12.24
CA PRO A 102 -4.16 12.52 -10.83
C PRO A 102 -3.44 13.87 -10.58
N MET A 103 -2.61 14.34 -11.52
CA MET A 103 -2.02 15.67 -11.46
C MET A 103 -3.05 16.79 -11.68
N ASP A 104 -4.07 16.59 -12.52
CA ASP A 104 -5.14 17.57 -12.74
C ASP A 104 -6.00 17.75 -11.47
N ASP A 105 -6.28 16.65 -10.75
CA ASP A 105 -7.02 16.70 -9.48
C ASP A 105 -6.25 17.49 -8.39
N LEU A 106 -4.93 17.32 -8.34
CA LEU A 106 -4.06 18.06 -7.42
C LEU A 106 -4.01 19.55 -7.75
N VAL A 107 -3.97 19.90 -9.04
CA VAL A 107 -4.00 21.29 -9.50
C VAL A 107 -5.35 21.94 -9.15
N ALA A 108 -6.46 21.25 -9.40
CA ALA A 108 -7.79 21.74 -9.03
C ALA A 108 -7.93 21.97 -7.51
N GLN A 109 -7.40 21.06 -6.70
CA GLN A 109 -7.40 21.21 -5.23
C GLN A 109 -6.53 22.40 -4.76
N LEU A 110 -5.41 22.66 -5.44
CA LEU A 110 -4.55 23.81 -5.14
C LEU A 110 -5.24 25.13 -5.47
N GLU A 111 -5.88 25.21 -6.64
CA GLU A 111 -6.65 26.39 -7.07
C GLU A 111 -7.82 26.68 -6.12
N GLU A 112 -8.49 25.65 -5.60
CA GLU A 112 -9.54 25.79 -4.58
C GLU A 112 -9.00 26.36 -3.27
N MET A 113 -7.85 25.87 -2.80
CA MET A 113 -7.20 26.37 -1.58
C MET A 113 -6.74 27.83 -1.71
N GLU A 114 -6.26 28.25 -2.89
CA GLU A 114 -5.84 29.62 -3.16
C GLU A 114 -7.03 30.58 -3.27
N SER A 115 -8.13 30.13 -3.88
CA SER A 115 -9.37 30.88 -4.00
C SER A 115 -10.05 31.11 -2.65
N SER A 116 -9.92 30.16 -1.71
CA SER A 116 -10.43 30.29 -0.33
C SER A 116 -9.61 31.24 0.55
N ARG A 117 -8.46 31.74 0.07
CA ARG A 117 -7.55 32.59 0.84
C ARG A 117 -7.66 34.08 0.52
N HIS A 118 -8.50 34.46 -0.44
CA HIS A 118 -8.89 35.84 -0.75
C HIS A 118 -10.32 36.12 -0.30
#